data_AF-A0A7G3ZC47-F1
#
_entry.id   AF-A0A7G3ZC47-F1
#
_cell.length_a   1.000
_cell.length_b   1.000
_cell.length_c   1.000
_cell.angle_alpha   90.00
_cell.angle_beta   90.00
_cell.angle_gamma   90.00
#
_symmetry.space_group_name_H-M   'P 1'
#
loop_
_entity.id
_entity.type
_entity.pdbx_description
1 polymer ?
#
loop_
_entity_poly.entity_id
_entity_poly.type
_entity_poly.pdbx_seq_one_letter_code
_entity_poly.pdbx_strand_id
1 'polypeptide(L)'
;MATTFDACKDRGNACFRSQDYTGALVWYDKCVSTDPASPVAHSNRAICLIKLGRGLEAQAACQEGLERLQPLPATPELHKIRQKLLYRLQLAQQLLPQQEWHEIPIRQLDELPAELAAL
;
A
#
# COMPACT_ATOMS: atom_id res chain seq x y z
N MET A 1 7.47 18.29 21.63
CA MET A 1 6.46 18.95 20.76
C MET A 1 5.91 17.90 19.81
N ALA A 2 4.60 17.66 19.82
CA ALA A 2 3.98 16.76 18.83
C ALA A 2 4.14 17.38 17.44
N THR A 3 4.64 16.60 16.47
CA THR A 3 4.72 17.04 15.07
C THR A 3 3.32 17.06 14.48
N THR A 4 2.88 18.21 13.97
CA THR A 4 1.56 18.34 13.33
C THR A 4 1.50 17.55 12.03
N PHE A 5 0.28 17.22 11.59
CA PHE A 5 0.06 16.54 10.31
C PHE A 5 0.75 17.26 9.15
N ASP A 6 0.61 18.58 9.07
CA ASP A 6 1.22 19.38 8.00
C ASP A 6 2.75 19.34 8.06
N ALA A 7 3.34 19.42 9.26
CA ALA A 7 4.79 19.31 9.42
C ALA A 7 5.32 17.93 8.99
N CYS A 8 4.59 16.85 9.30
CA CYS A 8 4.93 15.51 8.84
C CYS A 8 4.79 15.41 7.31
N LYS A 9 3.70 15.94 6.74
CA LYS A 9 3.41 15.93 5.30
C LYS A 9 4.49 16.67 4.53
N ASP A 10 4.89 17.84 5.00
CA ASP A 10 5.85 18.69 4.29
C ASP A 10 7.26 18.10 4.33
N ARG A 11 7.66 17.48 5.46
CA ARG A 11 8.90 16.69 5.54
C ARG A 11 8.87 15.46 4.65
N GLY A 12 7.77 14.71 4.63
CA GLY A 12 7.60 13.56 3.73
C GLY A 12 7.69 13.98 2.26
N ASN A 13 7.06 15.09 1.89
CA ASN A 13 7.15 15.66 0.55
C ASN A 13 8.59 16.09 0.20
N ALA A 14 9.34 16.64 1.14
CA ALA A 14 10.74 17.02 0.92
C ALA A 14 11.61 15.78 0.65
N CYS A 15 11.54 14.75 1.51
CA CYS A 15 12.24 13.48 1.28
C CYS A 15 11.84 12.85 -0.07
N PHE A 16 10.54 12.85 -0.40
CA PHE A 16 10.05 12.27 -1.65
C PHE A 16 10.62 12.97 -2.88
N ARG A 17 10.70 14.31 -2.86
CA ARG A 17 11.31 15.11 -3.94
C ARG A 17 12.81 14.85 -4.08
N SER A 18 13.48 14.56 -2.97
CA SER A 18 14.89 14.14 -2.93
C SER A 18 15.10 12.66 -3.30
N GLN A 19 14.04 11.94 -3.69
CA GLN A 19 14.06 10.50 -3.98
C GLN A 19 14.44 9.61 -2.77
N ASP A 20 14.47 10.19 -1.57
CA ASP A 20 14.61 9.45 -0.31
C ASP A 20 13.26 8.86 0.08
N TYR A 21 12.90 7.75 -0.57
CA TYR A 21 11.59 7.12 -0.38
C TYR A 21 11.45 6.44 0.97
N THR A 22 12.55 5.95 1.57
CA THR A 22 12.56 5.39 2.92
C THR A 22 12.33 6.47 3.97
N GLY A 23 13.03 7.61 3.87
CA GLY A 23 12.80 8.76 4.74
C GLY A 23 11.40 9.36 4.56
N ALA A 24 10.91 9.44 3.31
CA ALA A 24 9.56 9.90 3.02
C ALA A 24 8.50 8.99 3.66
N LEU A 25 8.70 7.67 3.61
CA LEU A 25 7.81 6.70 4.23
C LEU A 25 7.71 6.91 5.75
N VAL A 26 8.85 7.09 6.43
CA VAL A 26 8.87 7.37 7.89
C VAL A 26 8.02 8.59 8.25
N TRP A 27 8.10 9.66 7.44
CA TRP A 27 7.31 10.87 7.70
C TRP A 27 5.83 10.69 7.36
N TYR A 28 5.48 9.97 6.30
CA TYR A 28 4.08 9.68 6.00
C TYR A 28 3.44 8.68 6.98
N ASP A 29 4.19 7.73 7.53
CA ASP A 29 3.72 6.87 8.63
C ASP A 29 3.42 7.70 9.89
N LYS A 30 4.20 8.76 10.15
CA LYS A 30 3.87 9.75 11.20
C LYS A 30 2.61 10.55 10.85
N CYS A 31 2.38 10.91 9.57
CA CYS A 31 1.10 11.52 9.16
C CYS A 31 -0.07 10.60 9.48
N VAL A 32 0.02 9.30 9.13
CA VAL A 32 -1.03 8.31 9.42
C VAL A 32 -1.24 8.17 10.92
N SER A 33 -0.17 8.17 11.71
CA SER A 33 -0.27 8.11 13.18
C SER A 33 -0.91 9.36 13.79
N THR A 34 -0.72 10.53 13.15
CA THR A 34 -1.26 11.81 13.62
C THR A 34 -2.73 11.98 13.23
N ASP A 35 -3.08 11.58 12.01
CA ASP A 35 -4.46 11.57 11.49
C ASP A 35 -4.71 10.27 10.70
N PRO A 36 -5.18 9.21 11.39
CA PRO A 36 -5.47 7.92 10.76
C PRO A 36 -6.64 7.96 9.77
N ALA A 37 -7.47 9.01 9.84
CA ALA A 37 -8.63 9.21 8.98
C ALA A 37 -8.25 9.94 7.68
N SER A 38 -7.04 10.49 7.57
CA SER A 38 -6.61 11.22 6.37
C SER A 38 -6.36 10.30 5.18
N PRO A 39 -7.19 10.34 4.11
CA PRO A 39 -6.93 9.55 2.91
C PRO A 39 -5.68 10.04 2.16
N VAL A 40 -5.26 11.29 2.39
CA VAL A 40 -4.03 11.87 1.83
C VAL A 40 -2.79 11.19 2.39
N ALA A 41 -2.76 10.92 3.70
CA ALA A 41 -1.62 10.27 4.35
C ALA A 41 -1.42 8.86 3.81
N HIS A 42 -2.50 8.08 3.72
CA HIS A 42 -2.50 6.74 3.12
C HIS A 42 -2.06 6.76 1.66
N SER A 43 -2.57 7.71 0.88
CA SER A 43 -2.17 7.88 -0.52
C SER A 43 -0.66 8.15 -0.64
N ASN A 44 -0.12 9.05 0.18
CA ASN A 44 1.30 9.41 0.17
C ASN A 44 2.20 8.26 0.66
N ARG A 45 1.76 7.52 1.67
CA ARG A 45 2.40 6.29 2.13
C ARG A 45 2.48 5.25 1.00
N ALA A 46 1.38 5.04 0.28
CA ALA A 46 1.32 4.07 -0.81
C ALA A 46 2.32 4.36 -1.95
N ILE A 47 2.48 5.62 -2.37
CA ILE A 47 3.42 5.94 -3.45
C ILE A 47 4.88 5.72 -3.04
N CYS A 48 5.23 5.94 -1.76
CA CYS A 48 6.55 5.58 -1.25
C CYS A 48 6.78 4.07 -1.30
N LEU A 49 5.81 3.28 -0.84
CA LEU A 49 5.89 1.82 -0.86
C LEU A 49 6.04 1.27 -2.28
N ILE A 50 5.33 1.84 -3.26
CA ILE A 50 5.49 1.50 -4.69
C ILE A 50 6.91 1.79 -5.15
N LYS A 51 7.46 2.97 -4.82
CA LYS A 51 8.83 3.35 -5.19
C LYS A 51 9.89 2.47 -4.54
N LEU A 52 9.56 1.83 -3.42
CA LEU A 52 10.41 0.87 -2.71
C LEU A 52 10.18 -0.59 -3.15
N GLY A 53 9.29 -0.86 -4.12
CA GLY A 53 8.96 -2.22 -4.58
C GLY A 53 8.14 -3.04 -3.57
N ARG A 54 7.60 -2.42 -2.52
CA ARG A 54 6.84 -3.07 -1.44
C ARG A 54 5.37 -3.21 -1.82
N GLY A 55 5.08 -4.04 -2.83
CA GLY A 55 3.77 -4.17 -3.47
C GLY A 55 2.61 -4.48 -2.51
N LEU A 56 2.77 -5.49 -1.65
CA LEU A 56 1.71 -5.91 -0.71
C LEU A 56 1.31 -4.78 0.24
N GLU A 57 2.30 -4.08 0.79
CA GLU A 57 2.08 -2.98 1.72
C GLU A 57 1.51 -1.76 1.02
N ALA A 58 1.93 -1.50 -0.22
CA ALA A 58 1.37 -0.43 -1.04
C ALA A 58 -0.11 -0.68 -1.35
N GLN A 59 -0.48 -1.93 -1.67
CA GLN A 59 -1.88 -2.33 -1.88
C GLN A 59 -2.71 -2.09 -0.61
N ALA A 60 -2.22 -2.55 0.54
CA ALA A 60 -2.90 -2.34 1.82
C ALA A 60 -3.11 -0.83 2.11
N ALA A 61 -2.06 -0.01 1.96
CA ALA A 61 -2.16 1.44 2.14
C ALA A 61 -3.19 2.10 1.19
N CYS A 62 -3.29 1.62 -0.05
CA CYS A 62 -4.29 2.13 -0.98
C CYS A 62 -5.72 1.78 -0.54
N GLN A 63 -5.93 0.53 -0.08
CA GLN A 63 -7.22 0.06 0.40
C GLN A 63 -7.67 0.83 1.64
N GLU A 64 -6.78 0.97 2.62
CA GLU A 64 -7.03 1.79 3.82
C GLU A 64 -7.42 3.23 3.45
N GLY A 65 -6.68 3.87 2.52
CA GLY A 65 -7.00 5.21 2.05
C GLY A 65 -8.37 5.32 1.37
N LEU A 66 -8.77 4.29 0.61
CA LEU A 66 -10.08 4.24 -0.05
C LEU A 66 -11.22 4.03 0.96
N GLU A 67 -10.99 3.22 2.00
CA GLU A 67 -11.94 3.04 3.10
C GLU A 67 -12.18 4.35 3.85
N ARG A 68 -11.13 5.13 4.11
CA ARG A 68 -11.26 6.45 4.77
C ARG A 68 -12.01 7.48 3.93
N LEU A 69 -12.13 7.29 2.62
CA LEU A 69 -12.95 8.14 1.75
C LEU A 69 -14.45 7.81 1.81
N GLN A 70 -14.84 6.59 2.18
CA GLN A 70 -16.25 6.17 2.17
C GLN A 70 -17.18 7.03 3.06
N PRO A 71 -16.81 7.40 4.30
CA PRO A 71 -17.68 8.22 5.14
C PRO A 71 -17.69 9.71 4.77
N LEU A 72 -16.86 10.15 3.80
CA LEU A 72 -16.70 11.56 3.45
C LEU A 72 -17.60 11.97 2.28
N PRO A 73 -18.12 13.21 2.27
CA PRO A 73 -18.90 13.70 1.14
C PRO A 73 -18.05 13.78 -0.13
N ALA A 74 -18.66 13.54 -1.29
CA ALA A 74 -17.96 13.65 -2.57
C ALA A 74 -17.64 15.12 -2.91
N THR A 75 -16.40 15.54 -2.66
CA THR A 75 -15.87 16.84 -3.11
C THR A 75 -14.88 16.65 -4.28
N PRO A 76 -14.65 17.68 -5.12
CA PRO A 76 -13.65 17.62 -6.18
C PRO A 76 -12.24 17.26 -5.68
N GLU A 77 -11.86 17.69 -4.48
CA GLU A 77 -10.58 17.41 -3.84
C GLU A 77 -10.46 15.93 -3.47
N LEU A 78 -11.50 15.37 -2.86
CA LEU A 78 -11.56 13.97 -2.47
C LEU A 78 -11.67 13.04 -3.69
N HIS A 79 -12.33 13.50 -4.77
CA HIS A 79 -12.34 12.80 -6.04
C HIS A 79 -10.93 12.63 -6.61
N LYS A 80 -10.10 13.69 -6.59
CA LYS A 80 -8.69 13.61 -7.02
C LYS A 80 -7.87 12.64 -6.15
N ILE A 81 -8.12 12.61 -4.84
CA ILE A 81 -7.45 11.67 -3.94
C ILE A 81 -7.86 10.23 -4.25
N ARG A 82 -9.16 9.99 -4.50
CA ARG A 82 -9.68 8.69 -4.91
C ARG A 82 -9.02 8.19 -6.20
N GLN A 83 -8.94 9.04 -7.23
CA GLN A 83 -8.28 8.71 -8.49
C GLN A 83 -6.81 8.33 -8.27
N LYS A 84 -6.08 9.08 -7.45
CA LYS A 84 -4.68 8.77 -7.11
C LYS A 84 -4.55 7.43 -6.40
N LEU A 85 -5.42 7.13 -5.44
CA LEU A 85 -5.41 5.86 -4.72
C LEU A 85 -5.70 4.67 -5.64
N LEU A 86 -6.70 4.79 -6.52
CA LEU A 86 -7.03 3.74 -7.48
C LEU A 86 -5.87 3.49 -8.47
N TYR A 87 -5.25 4.56 -8.98
CA TYR A 87 -4.08 4.45 -9.83
C TYR A 87 -2.90 3.76 -9.12
N ARG A 88 -2.64 4.17 -7.86
CA ARG A 88 -1.57 3.57 -7.04
C ARG A 88 -1.86 2.12 -6.67
N LEU A 89 -3.12 1.76 -6.45
CA LEU A 89 -3.54 0.38 -6.21
C LEU A 89 -3.22 -0.51 -7.42
N GLN A 90 -3.54 -0.05 -8.63
CA GLN A 90 -3.19 -0.76 -9.86
C GLN A 90 -1.67 -0.96 -9.99
N LEU A 91 -0.88 0.07 -9.72
CA LEU A 91 0.58 -0.03 -9.73
C LEU A 91 1.10 -1.01 -8.68
N ALA A 92 0.52 -0.99 -7.47
CA ALA A 92 0.90 -1.90 -6.40
C ALA A 92 0.62 -3.37 -6.77
N GLN A 93 -0.50 -3.65 -7.43
CA GLN A 93 -0.85 -4.98 -7.92
C GLN A 93 0.11 -5.51 -8.98
N GLN A 94 0.67 -4.63 -9.82
CA GLN A 94 1.70 -5.02 -10.81
C GLN A 94 3.01 -5.46 -10.16
N LEU A 95 3.28 -5.06 -8.92
CA LEU A 95 4.45 -5.49 -8.16
C LEU A 95 4.24 -6.84 -7.45
N LEU A 96 3.01 -7.34 -7.40
CA LEU A 96 2.71 -8.62 -6.77
C LEU A 96 3.10 -9.77 -7.71
N PRO A 97 3.58 -10.89 -7.16
CA PRO A 97 3.72 -12.10 -7.94
C PRO A 97 2.35 -12.45 -8.54
N GLN A 98 2.30 -12.60 -9.86
CA GLN A 98 1.13 -13.15 -10.52
C GLN A 98 0.96 -14.57 -9.97
N GLN A 99 -0.15 -14.84 -9.29
CA GLN A 99 -0.48 -16.20 -8.90
C GLN A 99 -0.75 -16.99 -10.18
N GLU A 100 0.26 -17.68 -10.70
CA GLU A 100 0.05 -18.81 -11.59
C GLU A 100 -0.50 -19.94 -10.73
N TRP A 101 -1.83 -20.03 -10.67
CA TRP A 101 -2.51 -21.19 -10.11
C TRP A 101 -2.13 -22.40 -10.96
N HIS A 102 -1.16 -23.17 -10.50
CA HIS A 102 -0.97 -24.52 -10.99
C HIS A 102 -2.06 -25.33 -10.30
N GLU A 103 -2.93 -26.00 -11.07
CA GLU A 103 -3.85 -26.99 -10.50
C GLU A 103 -3.01 -27.93 -9.63
N ILE A 104 -3.22 -27.89 -8.31
CA ILE A 104 -2.67 -28.91 -7.43
C ILE A 104 -3.62 -30.10 -7.62
N PRO A 105 -3.22 -31.16 -8.33
CA PRO A 105 -4.09 -32.30 -8.51
C PRO A 105 -4.44 -32.83 -7.12
N ILE A 106 -5.74 -33.02 -6.86
CA ILE A 106 -6.21 -33.67 -5.64
C ILE A 106 -5.73 -35.12 -5.71
N ARG A 107 -4.56 -35.39 -5.14
CA ARG A 107 -4.13 -36.76 -4.81
C ARG A 107 -4.92 -37.18 -3.58
N GLN A 108 -5.34 -38.44 -3.53
CA GLN A 108 -5.97 -39.00 -2.33
C GLN A 108 -5.04 -38.67 -1.15
N LEU A 109 -5.57 -38.00 -0.12
CA LEU A 109 -4.81 -37.49 1.03
C LEU A 109 -3.99 -38.57 1.76
N ASP A 110 -4.28 -39.83 1.48
CA ASP A 110 -3.68 -41.01 2.11
C ASP A 110 -2.44 -41.54 1.39
N GLU A 111 -2.09 -41.01 0.20
CA GLU A 111 -0.93 -41.47 -0.56
C GLU A 111 0.12 -40.36 -0.73
N LEU A 112 1.31 -40.58 -0.15
CA LEU A 112 2.46 -39.73 -0.38
C LEU A 112 2.83 -39.74 -1.88
N PRO A 113 3.13 -38.59 -2.50
CA PRO A 113 3.72 -38.54 -3.83
C PRO A 113 4.83 -39.57 -4.01
N ALA A 114 4.83 -40.33 -5.10
CA ALA A 114 5.87 -41.33 -5.39
C ALA A 114 7.29 -40.73 -5.35
N GLU A 115 7.40 -39.44 -5.70
CA GLU A 115 8.64 -38.65 -5.64
C GLU A 115 9.15 -38.43 -4.19
N LEU A 116 8.25 -38.44 -3.21
CA LEU A 116 8.56 -38.27 -1.78
C LEU A 116 8.61 -39.62 -1.02
N ALA A 117 8.08 -40.69 -1.61
CA ALA A 117 8.07 -42.02 -1.01
C ALA A 117 9.45 -42.71 -1.02
N ALA A 118 10.43 -42.17 -1.76
CA ALA A 118 11.77 -42.73 -1.93
C ALA A 118 12.88 -41.98 -1.17
N LEU A 119 12.53 -41.02 -0.32
CA LEU A 119 13.44 -40.35 0.63
C LEU A 119 13.41 -41.05 2.00
#